data_AF-M0E9G8-F1
#
_entry.id   AF-M0E9G8-F1
#
_cell.length_a   1.000
_cell.length_b   1.000
_cell.length_c   1.000
_cell.angle_alpha   90.00
_cell.angle_beta   90.00
_cell.angle_gamma   90.00
#
_symmetry.space_group_name_H-M   'P 1'
#
loop_
_entity.id
_entity.type
_entity.pdbx_description
1 polymer ?
#
loop_
_entity_poly.entity_id
_entity_poly.type
_entity_poly.pdbx_seq_one_letter_code
_entity_poly.pdbx_strand_id
1 'polypeptide(L)'
;MLPLGHLAFAYLWYAVYAATSTHRLPARLALLPLAFGSQFPDLVDKPLAYIGILTYGRSLAHSLFAFALCSLTVWWLTIRLRGHWSAETLAEQLRIVTPAAFAIGYASHLLGDTYRFLLTGDVWTARFLLYPLFPVPESPSDDIAPWVRLFEIYQEMGTHPQIGLIVLAVVVFVGLRARQYMASSPR
;
A
#
# COMPACT_ATOMS: atom_id res chain seq x y z
N MET A 1 -1.41 -6.41 8.55
CA MET A 1 -0.35 -7.34 8.14
C MET A 1 0.98 -6.72 8.55
N LEU A 2 2.12 -7.36 8.29
CA LEU A 2 3.41 -6.69 8.48
C LEU A 2 3.81 -5.92 7.20
N PRO A 3 4.74 -4.94 7.26
CA PRO A 3 4.95 -3.98 6.17
C PRO A 3 5.30 -4.62 4.81
N LEU A 4 6.22 -5.60 4.78
CA LEU A 4 6.50 -6.40 3.57
C LEU A 4 5.30 -7.23 3.10
N GLY A 5 4.45 -7.69 4.02
CA GLY A 5 3.20 -8.35 3.68
C GLY A 5 2.25 -7.39 2.93
N HIS A 6 2.12 -6.15 3.39
CA HIS A 6 1.31 -5.12 2.71
C HIS A 6 1.86 -4.80 1.32
N LEU A 7 3.19 -4.66 1.20
CA LEU A 7 3.84 -4.41 -0.09
C LEU A 7 3.61 -5.57 -1.08
N ALA A 8 3.79 -6.82 -0.62
CA ALA A 8 3.57 -8.01 -1.41
C ALA A 8 2.10 -8.13 -1.87
N PHE A 9 1.16 -7.87 -0.97
CA PHE A 9 -0.27 -7.90 -1.29
C PHE A 9 -0.65 -6.83 -2.31
N ALA A 10 -0.19 -5.59 -2.11
CA ALA A 10 -0.39 -4.49 -3.04
C ALA A 10 0.19 -4.79 -4.42
N TYR A 11 1.39 -5.39 -4.47
CA TYR A 11 2.02 -5.80 -5.72
C TYR A 11 1.17 -6.81 -6.50
N LEU A 12 0.62 -7.83 -5.83
CA LEU A 12 -0.21 -8.84 -6.49
C LEU A 12 -1.52 -8.24 -7.04
N TRP A 13 -2.19 -7.37 -6.27
CA TRP A 13 -3.37 -6.64 -6.77
C TRP A 13 -3.03 -5.74 -7.94
N TYR A 14 -1.90 -5.04 -7.88
CA TYR A 14 -1.43 -4.21 -8.98
C TYR A 14 -1.10 -5.02 -10.22
N ALA A 15 -0.49 -6.21 -10.07
CA ALA A 15 -0.21 -7.11 -11.18
C ALA A 15 -1.48 -7.58 -11.89
N VAL A 16 -2.54 -7.90 -11.12
CA VAL A 16 -3.87 -8.22 -11.67
C VAL A 16 -4.44 -7.01 -12.41
N TYR A 17 -4.47 -5.84 -11.77
CA TYR A 17 -4.96 -4.60 -12.38
C TYR A 17 -4.23 -4.27 -13.70
N ALA A 18 -2.91 -4.39 -13.72
CA ALA A 18 -2.10 -4.11 -14.90
C ALA A 18 -2.32 -5.17 -15.99
N ALA A 19 -2.55 -6.44 -15.64
CA ALA A 19 -2.87 -7.49 -16.61
C ALA A 19 -4.26 -7.32 -17.25
N THR A 20 -5.23 -6.75 -16.53
CA THR A 20 -6.60 -6.56 -17.01
C THR A 20 -6.86 -5.17 -17.63
N SER A 21 -5.91 -4.25 -17.56
CA SER A 21 -6.05 -2.90 -18.10
C SER A 21 -5.22 -2.70 -19.38
N THR A 22 -5.37 -1.55 -20.04
CA THR A 22 -4.56 -1.18 -21.21
C THR A 22 -3.11 -0.82 -20.86
N HIS A 23 -2.76 -0.81 -19.57
CA HIS A 23 -1.41 -0.54 -19.11
C HIS A 23 -0.50 -1.73 -19.40
N ARG A 24 0.51 -1.52 -20.26
CA ARG A 24 1.47 -2.57 -20.59
C ARG A 24 2.30 -2.90 -19.34
N LEU A 25 2.24 -4.16 -18.92
CA LEU A 25 3.23 -4.69 -18.01
C LEU A 25 4.61 -4.70 -18.68
N PRO A 26 5.67 -4.35 -17.94
CA PRO A 26 5.74 -3.97 -16.54
C PRO A 26 5.81 -2.45 -16.32
N ALA A 27 4.87 -1.94 -15.55
CA ALA A 27 4.84 -0.54 -15.12
C ALA A 27 5.79 -0.31 -13.92
N ARG A 28 7.11 -0.29 -14.18
CA ARG A 28 8.13 -0.09 -13.13
C ARG A 28 7.89 1.19 -12.32
N LEU A 29 7.54 2.28 -13.00
CA LEU A 29 7.30 3.58 -12.36
C LEU A 29 6.11 3.55 -11.40
N ALA A 30 5.12 2.69 -11.65
CA ALA A 30 3.97 2.55 -10.77
C ALA A 30 4.32 1.86 -9.44
N LEU A 31 5.43 1.12 -9.37
CA LEU A 31 5.84 0.45 -8.14
C LEU A 31 6.22 1.43 -7.03
N LEU A 32 6.68 2.64 -7.38
CA LEU A 32 7.00 3.68 -6.39
C LEU A 32 5.75 4.19 -5.66
N PRO A 33 4.73 4.77 -6.34
CA PRO A 33 3.50 5.21 -5.69
C PRO A 33 2.70 4.04 -5.11
N LEU A 34 2.78 2.84 -5.68
CA LEU A 34 2.19 1.64 -5.10
C LEU A 34 2.81 1.28 -3.76
N ALA A 35 4.15 1.23 -3.70
CA ALA A 35 4.88 0.96 -2.47
C ALA A 35 4.54 2.04 -1.43
N PHE A 36 4.60 3.31 -1.80
CA PHE A 36 4.22 4.41 -0.90
C PHE A 36 2.79 4.27 -0.39
N GLY A 37 1.80 4.07 -1.27
CA GLY A 37 0.39 3.86 -0.89
C GLY A 37 0.20 2.64 0.03
N SER A 38 0.94 1.55 -0.22
CA SER A 38 0.88 0.35 0.62
C SER A 38 1.44 0.52 2.02
N GLN A 39 2.22 1.58 2.28
CA GLN A 39 2.77 1.88 3.60
C GLN A 39 2.17 3.14 4.23
N PHE A 40 1.46 3.95 3.43
CA PHE A 40 0.98 5.27 3.83
C PHE A 40 0.15 5.28 5.13
N PRO A 41 -0.80 4.35 5.36
CA PRO A 41 -1.57 4.33 6.62
C PRO A 41 -0.67 4.19 7.85
N ASP A 42 0.28 3.26 7.78
CA ASP A 42 1.24 2.99 8.85
C ASP A 42 2.23 4.14 9.06
N LEU A 43 2.68 4.78 7.98
CA LEU A 43 3.60 5.91 8.04
C LEU A 43 2.96 7.16 8.68
N VAL A 44 1.62 7.25 8.70
CA VAL A 44 0.89 8.33 9.35
C VAL A 44 0.50 7.93 10.77
N ASP A 45 -0.23 6.83 10.94
CA ASP A 45 -0.88 6.52 12.21
C ASP A 45 0.12 6.06 13.28
N LYS A 46 1.14 5.26 12.91
CA LYS A 46 2.08 4.72 13.90
C LYS A 46 2.94 5.82 14.54
N PRO A 47 3.57 6.75 13.78
CA PRO A 47 4.30 7.86 14.39
C PRO A 47 3.41 8.77 15.22
N LEU A 48 2.21 9.10 14.73
CA LEU A 48 1.27 9.96 15.46
C LEU A 48 0.77 9.31 16.76
N ALA A 49 0.56 7.99 16.77
CA ALA A 49 0.21 7.26 17.97
C ALA A 49 1.40 7.16 18.95
N TYR A 50 2.61 6.94 18.44
CA TYR A 50 3.83 6.90 19.25
C TYR A 50 4.08 8.21 20.02
N ILE A 51 3.85 9.37 19.39
CA ILE A 51 3.99 10.67 20.04
C ILE A 51 2.72 11.15 20.78
N GLY A 52 1.70 10.30 20.91
CA GLY A 52 0.49 10.58 21.68
C GLY A 52 -0.53 11.52 21.02
N ILE A 53 -0.40 11.83 19.72
CA ILE A 53 -1.40 12.60 18.98
C ILE A 53 -2.64 11.75 18.69
N LEU A 54 -2.44 10.47 18.32
CA LEU A 54 -3.51 9.50 18.16
C LEU A 54 -3.51 8.53 19.34
N THR A 55 -4.69 8.15 19.81
CA THR A 55 -4.85 7.14 20.87
C THR A 55 -4.70 5.70 20.35
N TYR A 56 -4.56 5.53 19.03
CA TYR A 56 -4.47 4.22 18.40
C TYR A 56 -3.73 4.29 17.06
N GLY A 57 -2.75 3.40 16.87
CA GLY A 57 -1.91 3.31 15.66
C GLY A 57 -2.62 2.78 14.40
N ARG A 58 -3.93 2.58 14.46
CA ARG A 58 -4.79 2.18 13.33
C ARG A 58 -6.11 2.93 13.40
N SER A 59 -6.10 4.22 13.07
CA SER A 59 -7.25 5.12 13.24
C SER A 59 -7.42 6.07 12.05
N LEU A 60 -6.70 7.18 12.01
CA LEU A 60 -6.89 8.27 11.04
C LEU A 60 -6.66 7.81 9.60
N ALA A 61 -5.44 7.45 9.24
CA ALA A 61 -5.06 7.03 7.90
C ALA A 61 -5.45 5.58 7.60
N HIS A 62 -5.96 4.83 8.58
CA HIS A 62 -6.63 3.56 8.34
C HIS A 62 -8.13 3.70 8.07
N SER A 63 -8.68 4.91 8.05
CA SER A 63 -10.09 5.17 7.73
C SER A 63 -10.35 5.24 6.22
N LEU A 64 -11.57 4.86 5.83
CA LEU A 64 -12.08 5.03 4.46
C LEU A 64 -12.21 6.51 4.08
N PHE A 65 -12.44 7.39 5.05
CA PHE A 65 -12.50 8.84 4.84
C PHE A 65 -11.12 9.40 4.45
N ALA A 66 -10.06 9.03 5.18
CA ALA A 66 -8.70 9.43 4.84
C ALA A 66 -8.25 8.79 3.52
N PHE A 67 -8.60 7.53 3.27
CA PHE A 67 -8.34 6.88 1.99
C PHE A 67 -8.97 7.64 0.82
N ALA A 68 -10.26 7.98 0.91
CA ALA A 68 -10.96 8.73 -0.11
C ALA A 68 -10.34 10.12 -0.30
N LEU A 69 -10.12 10.86 0.79
CA LEU A 69 -9.53 12.20 0.75
C LEU A 69 -8.14 12.17 0.09
N CYS A 70 -7.22 11.34 0.59
CA CYS A 70 -5.85 11.27 0.05
C CYS A 70 -5.84 10.81 -1.41
N SER A 71 -6.62 9.78 -1.77
CA SER A 71 -6.66 9.28 -3.15
C SER A 71 -7.24 10.32 -4.12
N LEU A 72 -8.29 11.03 -3.71
CA LEU A 72 -8.87 12.13 -4.49
C LEU A 72 -7.92 13.31 -4.60
N THR A 73 -7.20 13.67 -3.53
CA THR A 73 -6.17 14.72 -3.57
C THR A 73 -5.04 14.37 -4.52
N VAL A 74 -4.52 13.14 -4.46
CA VAL A 74 -3.48 12.67 -5.39
C VAL A 74 -4.00 12.72 -6.84
N TRP A 75 -5.19 12.17 -7.10
CA TRP A 75 -5.82 12.23 -8.41
C TRP A 75 -5.98 13.67 -8.91
N TRP A 76 -6.54 14.56 -8.08
CA TRP A 76 -6.74 15.97 -8.42
C TRP A 76 -5.42 16.70 -8.72
N LEU A 77 -4.38 16.49 -7.90
CA LEU A 77 -3.05 17.05 -8.13
C LEU A 77 -2.47 16.59 -9.47
N THR A 78 -2.61 15.30 -9.80
CA THR A 78 -2.13 14.82 -11.10
C THR A 78 -2.87 15.44 -12.28
N ILE A 79 -4.17 15.74 -12.16
CA ILE A 79 -4.91 16.46 -13.19
C ILE A 79 -4.41 17.90 -13.31
N ARG A 80 -4.21 18.60 -12.19
CA ARG A 80 -3.69 19.97 -12.18
C ARG A 80 -2.31 20.09 -12.81
N LEU A 81 -1.47 19.07 -12.65
CA LEU A 81 -0.11 19.03 -13.19
C LEU A 81 -0.04 18.49 -14.63
N ARG A 82 -1.18 18.20 -15.28
CA ARG A 82 -1.20 17.71 -16.66
C ARG A 82 -0.55 18.73 -17.60
N GLY A 83 0.35 18.26 -18.47
CA GLY A 83 1.02 19.11 -19.47
C GLY A 83 2.14 19.99 -18.91
N HIS A 84 2.50 19.85 -17.63
CA HIS A 84 3.63 20.58 -17.05
C HIS A 84 5.00 20.03 -17.50
N TRP A 85 5.04 18.79 -17.99
CA TRP A 85 6.23 18.15 -18.55
C TRP A 85 5.94 17.53 -19.92
N SER A 86 6.99 17.34 -20.72
CA SER A 86 6.85 16.62 -22.00
C SER A 86 6.52 15.14 -21.77
N ALA A 87 5.80 14.55 -22.73
CA ALA A 87 5.26 13.19 -22.63
C ALA A 87 6.31 12.10 -22.37
N GLU A 88 7.56 12.35 -22.79
CA GLU A 88 8.66 11.38 -22.66
C GLU A 88 9.38 11.45 -21.30
N THR A 89 9.10 12.48 -20.49
CA THR A 89 9.78 12.65 -19.20
C THR A 89 9.32 11.61 -18.17
N LEU A 90 10.25 11.22 -17.30
CA LEU A 90 9.95 10.37 -16.14
C LEU A 90 8.88 11.00 -15.23
N ALA A 91 8.88 12.33 -15.09
CA ALA A 91 7.91 13.06 -14.29
C ALA A 91 6.48 12.90 -14.83
N GLU A 92 6.28 13.06 -16.14
CA GLU A 92 4.96 12.90 -16.76
C GLU A 92 4.48 11.43 -16.70
N GLN A 93 5.38 10.49 -16.95
CA GLN A 93 5.06 9.05 -16.84
C GLN A 93 4.67 8.68 -15.41
N LEU A 94 5.41 9.18 -14.40
CA LEU A 94 5.10 8.96 -13.00
C LEU A 94 3.75 9.60 -12.62
N ARG A 95 3.49 10.83 -13.06
CA ARG A 95 2.22 11.54 -12.85
C ARG A 95 1.03 10.73 -13.36
N ILE A 96 1.15 10.11 -14.54
CA ILE A 96 0.07 9.31 -15.15
C ILE A 96 -0.25 8.07 -14.31
N VAL A 97 0.76 7.35 -13.82
CA VAL A 97 0.55 6.08 -13.11
C VAL A 97 0.25 6.25 -11.63
N THR A 98 0.62 7.38 -11.04
CA THR A 98 0.57 7.62 -9.59
C THR A 98 -0.83 7.45 -8.97
N PRO A 99 -1.93 8.01 -9.52
CA PRO A 99 -3.23 7.95 -8.86
C PRO A 99 -3.74 6.52 -8.66
N ALA A 100 -3.72 5.72 -9.74
CA ALA A 100 -4.17 4.34 -9.69
C ALA A 100 -3.26 3.49 -8.80
N ALA A 101 -1.93 3.62 -8.94
CA ALA A 101 -0.98 2.84 -8.16
C ALA A 101 -1.05 3.16 -6.66
N PHE A 102 -1.11 4.45 -6.30
CA PHE A 102 -1.27 4.89 -4.91
C PHE A 102 -2.58 4.37 -4.31
N ALA A 103 -3.71 4.55 -5.02
CA ALA A 103 -5.01 4.09 -4.54
C ALA A 103 -5.07 2.57 -4.37
N ILE A 104 -4.51 1.79 -5.31
CA ILE A 104 -4.41 0.33 -5.20
C ILE A 104 -3.55 -0.06 -3.99
N GLY A 105 -2.42 0.60 -3.77
CA GLY A 105 -1.54 0.34 -2.63
C GLY A 105 -2.24 0.58 -1.30
N TYR A 106 -2.89 1.75 -1.17
CA TYR A 106 -3.62 2.14 0.03
C TYR A 106 -4.83 1.22 0.27
N ALA A 107 -5.65 0.96 -0.74
CA ALA A 107 -6.78 0.03 -0.62
C ALA A 107 -6.33 -1.39 -0.25
N SER A 108 -5.22 -1.87 -0.81
CA SER A 108 -4.63 -3.16 -0.45
C SER A 108 -4.16 -3.18 1.00
N HIS A 109 -3.66 -2.05 1.52
CA HIS A 109 -3.30 -1.94 2.93
C HIS A 109 -4.52 -2.12 3.83
N LEU A 110 -5.59 -1.35 3.57
CA LEU A 110 -6.84 -1.44 4.32
C LEU A 110 -7.46 -2.84 4.25
N LEU A 111 -7.49 -3.44 3.06
CA LEU A 111 -7.99 -4.79 2.88
C LEU A 111 -7.14 -5.82 3.63
N GLY A 112 -5.81 -5.70 3.56
CA GLY A 112 -4.89 -6.58 4.27
C GLY A 112 -5.05 -6.55 5.79
N ASP A 113 -5.47 -5.41 6.34
CA ASP A 113 -5.74 -5.24 7.77
C ASP A 113 -7.15 -5.67 8.20
N THR A 114 -8.08 -5.83 7.27
CA THR A 114 -9.50 -6.04 7.58
C THR A 114 -10.05 -7.38 7.11
N TYR A 115 -9.44 -8.02 6.10
CA TYR A 115 -10.04 -9.17 5.43
C TYR A 115 -10.41 -10.30 6.39
N ARG A 116 -9.59 -10.55 7.43
CA ARG A 116 -9.89 -11.59 8.43
C ARG A 116 -11.15 -11.26 9.22
N PHE A 117 -11.28 -10.01 9.69
CA PHE A 117 -12.45 -9.56 10.44
C PHE A 117 -13.72 -9.62 9.60
N LEU A 118 -13.62 -9.24 8.32
CA LEU A 118 -14.74 -9.31 7.38
C LEU A 118 -15.18 -10.75 7.12
N LEU A 119 -14.23 -11.68 6.94
CA LEU A 119 -14.53 -13.10 6.72
C LEU A 119 -15.13 -13.77 7.96
N THR A 120 -14.78 -13.31 9.17
CA THR A 120 -15.34 -13.82 10.43
C THR A 120 -16.61 -13.10 10.86
N GLY A 121 -17.07 -12.08 10.12
CA GLY A 121 -18.23 -11.26 10.48
C GLY A 121 -18.00 -10.30 11.65
N ASP A 122 -16.75 -10.12 12.08
CA ASP A 122 -16.38 -9.22 13.18
C ASP A 122 -16.21 -7.77 12.68
N VAL A 123 -17.32 -7.18 12.25
CA VAL A 123 -17.35 -5.80 11.75
C VAL A 123 -16.99 -4.77 12.83
N TRP A 124 -17.13 -5.13 14.10
CA TRP A 124 -16.81 -4.25 15.22
C TRP A 124 -15.30 -4.02 15.34
N THR A 125 -14.48 -5.06 15.13
CA THR A 125 -13.02 -4.90 15.11
C THR A 125 -12.53 -4.10 13.89
N ALA A 126 -13.29 -4.12 12.78
CA ALA A 126 -13.01 -3.33 11.59
C ALA A 126 -13.50 -1.86 11.66
N ARG A 127 -14.14 -1.42 12.76
CA ARG A 127 -14.75 -0.08 12.88
C ARG A 127 -13.79 1.10 12.72
N PHE A 128 -12.48 0.87 12.86
CA PHE A 128 -11.46 1.89 12.57
C PHE A 128 -11.54 2.42 11.13
N LEU A 129 -12.06 1.61 10.20
CA LEU A 129 -12.36 2.04 8.83
C LEU A 129 -13.33 3.24 8.77
N LEU A 130 -14.15 3.42 9.81
CA LEU A 130 -15.15 4.48 9.90
C LEU A 130 -14.73 5.61 10.86
N TYR A 131 -13.48 5.64 11.34
CA TYR A 131 -12.98 6.73 12.16
C TYR A 131 -13.12 8.09 11.41
N PRO A 132 -13.57 9.18 12.06
CA PRO A 132 -13.82 9.35 13.49
C PRO A 132 -15.27 9.12 13.93
N LEU A 133 -16.12 8.47 13.12
CA LEU A 133 -17.54 8.27 13.45
C LEU A 133 -17.75 7.27 14.59
N PHE A 134 -16.82 6.34 14.78
CA PHE A 134 -16.83 5.35 15.85
C PHE A 134 -15.56 5.45 16.70
N PRO A 135 -15.66 5.17 18.02
CA PRO A 135 -14.50 5.15 18.90
C PRO A 135 -13.56 4.00 18.52
N VAL A 136 -12.27 4.27 18.50
CA VAL A 136 -11.21 3.26 18.33
C VAL A 136 -10.72 2.77 19.70
N PRO A 137 -10.10 1.58 19.80
CA PRO A 137 -9.48 1.14 21.04
C PRO A 137 -8.49 2.18 21.56
N GLU A 138 -8.42 2.36 22.88
CA GLU A 138 -7.30 3.06 23.50
C GLU A 138 -6.16 2.07 23.63
N SER A 139 -5.08 2.30 22.89
CA SER A 139 -3.80 1.63 23.14
C SER A 139 -2.89 2.67 23.77
N PRO A 140 -2.22 2.37 24.90
CA PRO A 140 -1.10 3.19 25.34
C PRO A 140 -0.18 3.45 24.14
N SER A 141 0.34 4.67 24.02
CA SER A 141 1.44 4.95 23.10
C SER A 141 2.50 3.90 23.38
N ASP A 142 2.81 3.08 22.38
CA ASP A 142 3.80 2.02 22.58
C ASP A 142 5.13 2.66 22.97
N ASP A 143 5.70 2.23 24.11
CA ASP A 143 6.99 2.74 24.61
C ASP A 143 8.17 2.43 23.66
N ILE A 144 7.93 1.59 22.65
CA ILE A 144 8.91 1.22 21.65
C ILE A 144 8.52 1.80 20.29
N ALA A 145 9.45 2.61 19.77
CA ALA A 145 9.28 3.35 18.55
C ALA A 145 8.98 2.46 17.32
N PRO A 146 8.13 2.91 16.38
CA PRO A 146 7.73 2.11 15.21
C PRO A 146 8.90 1.58 14.36
N TRP A 147 9.99 2.34 14.24
CA TRP A 147 11.17 1.91 13.48
C TRP A 147 11.95 0.80 14.19
N VAL A 148 11.99 0.77 15.52
CA VAL A 148 12.64 -0.32 16.28
C VAL A 148 11.89 -1.63 16.04
N ARG A 149 10.56 -1.60 16.10
CA ARG A 149 9.72 -2.77 15.77
C ARG A 149 9.97 -3.29 14.37
N LEU A 150 10.17 -2.38 13.42
CA LEU A 150 10.47 -2.74 12.04
C LEU A 150 11.79 -3.53 11.95
N PHE A 151 12.82 -3.09 12.68
CA PHE A 151 14.08 -3.82 12.76
C PHE A 151 13.90 -5.20 13.38
N GLU A 152 13.20 -5.29 14.51
CA GLU A 152 12.94 -6.57 15.20
C GLU A 152 12.21 -7.57 14.29
N ILE A 153 11.13 -7.12 13.62
CA ILE A 153 10.36 -7.94 12.67
C ILE A 153 11.26 -8.52 11.56
N TYR A 154 12.22 -7.73 11.06
CA TYR A 154 13.05 -8.13 9.92
C TYR A 154 14.35 -8.84 10.28
N GLN A 155 14.71 -8.89 11.57
CA GLN A 155 15.75 -9.79 12.05
C GLN A 155 15.29 -11.25 12.03
N GLU A 156 13.99 -11.50 12.20
CA GLU A 156 13.41 -12.85 12.24
C GLU A 156 12.54 -13.18 11.02
N MET A 157 13.05 -12.94 9.80
CA MET A 157 12.29 -13.20 8.57
C MET A 157 11.76 -14.63 8.43
N GLY A 158 12.40 -15.62 9.07
CA GLY A 158 11.96 -17.02 9.05
C GLY A 158 10.60 -17.26 9.70
N THR A 159 10.17 -16.40 10.64
CA THR A 159 8.88 -16.50 11.34
C THR A 159 7.83 -15.53 10.80
N HIS A 160 8.14 -14.82 9.71
CA HIS A 160 7.27 -13.78 9.19
C HIS A 160 5.91 -14.36 8.76
N PRO A 161 4.78 -13.92 9.36
CA PRO A 161 3.47 -14.56 9.18
C PRO A 161 2.92 -14.49 7.75
N GLN A 162 3.45 -13.58 6.92
CA GLN A 162 3.11 -13.46 5.49
C GLN A 162 4.23 -13.92 4.53
N ILE A 163 5.18 -14.74 4.97
CA ILE A 163 6.31 -15.17 4.12
C ILE A 163 5.86 -15.83 2.81
N GLY A 164 4.83 -16.69 2.84
CA GLY A 164 4.28 -17.32 1.63
C GLY A 164 3.73 -16.30 0.62
N LEU A 165 3.07 -15.25 1.09
CA LEU A 165 2.56 -14.15 0.26
C LEU A 165 3.71 -13.36 -0.38
N ILE A 166 4.76 -13.10 0.41
CA ILE A 166 5.97 -12.39 -0.06
C ILE A 166 6.67 -13.22 -1.14
N VAL A 167 6.86 -14.53 -0.91
CA VAL A 167 7.44 -15.44 -1.90
C VAL A 167 6.61 -15.46 -3.18
N LEU A 168 5.29 -15.58 -3.08
CA LEU A 168 4.40 -15.53 -4.23
C LEU A 168 4.55 -14.22 -5.02
N ALA A 169 4.56 -13.08 -4.34
CA ALA A 169 4.78 -11.78 -4.97
C ALA A 169 6.12 -11.71 -5.70
N VAL A 170 7.19 -12.23 -5.10
CA VAL A 170 8.52 -12.31 -5.73
C VAL A 170 8.49 -13.21 -6.97
N VAL A 171 7.88 -14.39 -6.89
CA VAL A 171 7.76 -15.31 -8.03
C VAL A 171 6.99 -14.66 -9.18
N VAL A 172 5.86 -14.02 -8.90
CA VAL A 172 5.08 -13.31 -9.91
C VAL A 172 5.89 -12.17 -10.53
N PHE A 173 6.60 -11.40 -9.70
CA PHE A 173 7.46 -10.32 -10.17
C PHE A 173 8.56 -10.82 -11.10
N VAL A 174 9.36 -11.78 -10.65
CA VAL A 174 10.46 -12.35 -11.44
C VAL A 174 9.93 -13.00 -12.72
N GLY A 175 8.83 -13.75 -12.64
CA GLY A 175 8.21 -14.40 -13.80
C GLY A 175 7.74 -13.40 -14.87
N LEU A 176 7.06 -12.32 -14.46
CA LEU A 176 6.64 -11.26 -15.38
C LEU A 176 7.84 -10.54 -16.02
N ARG A 177 8.91 -10.32 -15.25
CA ARG A 177 10.14 -9.68 -15.75
C ARG A 177 10.89 -10.57 -16.73
N ALA A 178 11.01 -11.87 -16.43
CA ALA A 178 11.65 -12.85 -17.32
C ALA A 178 10.87 -12.98 -18.63
N ARG A 179 9.54 -13.10 -18.57
CA ARG A 179 8.67 -13.15 -19.75
C ARG A 179 8.84 -11.92 -20.63
N GLN A 180 8.90 -10.72 -20.05
CA GLN A 180 9.12 -9.50 -20.82
C GLN A 180 10.48 -9.51 -21.52
N TYR A 181 11.55 -9.85 -20.80
CA TYR A 181 12.90 -9.91 -21.34
C TYR A 181 13.00 -10.85 -22.54
N MET A 182 12.41 -12.05 -22.42
CA MET A 182 12.35 -13.03 -23.51
C MET A 182 11.56 -12.52 -24.72
N ALA A 183 10.45 -11.81 -24.51
CA ALA A 183 9.65 -11.25 -25.59
C ALA A 183 10.32 -10.06 -26.31
N SER A 184 11.21 -9.33 -25.62
CA SER A 184 11.96 -8.19 -26.18
C SER A 184 13.29 -8.57 -26.84
N SER A 185 13.72 -9.83 -26.72
CA SER A 185 14.98 -10.29 -27.32
C SER A 185 14.76 -10.57 -28.81
N PRO A 186 15.52 -9.93 -29.73
CA PRO A 186 15.44 -10.26 -31.15
C PRO A 186 15.87 -11.72 -31.36
N ARG A 187 15.10 -12.45 -32.18
CA ARG A 187 15.47 -13.81 -32.63
C ARG A 187 16.65 -13.75 -33.58
#